data_AF-E3P6L0-F1
#
_entry.id   AF-E3P6L0-F1
#
_cell.length_a   1.000
_cell.length_b   1.000
_cell.length_c   1.000
_cell.angle_alpha   90.00
_cell.angle_beta   90.00
_cell.angle_gamma   90.00
#
_symmetry.space_group_name_H-M   'P 1'
#
loop_
_entity.id
_entity.type
_entity.pdbx_description
1 polymer ?
#
loop_
_entity_poly.entity_id
_entity_poly.type
_entity_poly.pdbx_seq_one_letter_code
_entity_poly.pdbx_strand_id
1 'polypeptide(L)' 'AKVALIIFASNGKMTDYCCPSMDLGAMLDQYQKLSGKKLWDAKHENLSIEIDRIKKEN' A
#
# COMPACT_ATOMS: atom_id res chain seq x y z
N ALA A 1 -11.15 -13.37 -8.81
CA ALA A 1 -11.12 -12.49 -7.62
C ALA A 1 -9.67 -12.18 -7.26
N LYS A 2 -9.38 -11.03 -6.63
CA LYS A 2 -8.06 -10.68 -6.12
C LYS A 2 -8.08 -10.81 -4.60
N VAL A 3 -7.11 -11.52 -4.02
CA VAL A 3 -7.06 -11.81 -2.59
C VAL A 3 -5.64 -11.68 -2.08
N ALA A 4 -5.47 -10.96 -0.96
CA ALA A 4 -4.28 -11.01 -0.14
C ALA A 4 -4.67 -11.21 1.33
N LEU A 5 -3.74 -11.80 2.08
CA LEU A 5 -3.87 -12.08 3.49
C LEU A 5 -2.56 -11.66 4.17
N ILE A 6 -2.67 -10.92 5.28
CA ILE A 6 -1.55 -10.55 6.13
C ILE A 6 -1.81 -11.15 7.51
N ILE A 7 -0.84 -11.88 8.04
CA ILE A 7 -0.90 -12.48 9.38
C ILE A 7 0.28 -11.96 10.19
N PHE A 8 -0.01 -11.49 11.40
CA PHE A 8 1.00 -11.20 12.41
C PHE A 8 1.00 -12.34 13.43
N ALA A 9 2.14 -13.02 13.56
CA ALA A 9 2.34 -13.98 14.62
C ALA A 9 2.49 -13.25 15.97
N SER A 10 2.30 -13.97 17.08
CA SER A 10 2.42 -13.41 18.44
C SER A 10 3.81 -12.83 18.75
N ASN A 11 4.84 -13.25 18.01
CA ASN A 11 6.20 -12.71 18.10
C ASN A 11 6.42 -11.45 17.24
N GLY A 12 5.37 -10.91 16.63
CA GLY A 12 5.42 -9.73 15.77
C GLY A 12 5.89 -9.99 14.34
N LYS A 13 6.23 -11.25 13.97
CA LYS A 13 6.59 -11.56 12.58
C LYS A 13 5.38 -11.45 11.67
N MET A 14 5.55 -10.69 10.59
CA MET A 14 4.57 -10.60 9.50
C MET A 14 4.81 -11.72 8.50
N THR A 15 3.74 -12.33 8.02
CA THR A 15 3.74 -13.19 6.84
C THR A 15 2.56 -12.80 5.98
N ASP A 16 2.80 -12.69 4.68
CA ASP A 16 1.78 -12.35 3.71
C ASP A 16 1.58 -13.47 2.68
N TYR A 17 0.39 -13.49 2.12
CA TYR A 17 0.05 -14.21 0.91
C TYR A 17 -0.64 -13.23 -0.04
N CYS A 18 -0.25 -13.25 -1.30
CA CYS A 18 -0.93 -12.54 -2.37
C CYS A 18 -1.16 -13.49 -3.55
N CYS A 19 -2.27 -13.34 -4.25
CA CYS A 19 -2.55 -14.16 -5.43
C CYS A 19 -1.44 -13.99 -6.50
N PRO A 20 -1.04 -15.04 -7.24
CA PRO A 20 0.11 -14.99 -8.16
C PRO A 20 0.01 -13.95 -9.29
N SER A 21 -1.19 -13.45 -9.57
CA SER A 21 -1.46 -12.46 -10.62
C SER A 21 -1.22 -11.02 -10.17
N MET A 22 -0.79 -10.78 -8.92
CA MET A 22 -0.61 -9.45 -8.36
C MET A 22 0.40 -9.48 -7.21
N ASP A 23 1.12 -8.38 -7.01
CA ASP A 23 1.96 -8.18 -5.82
C ASP A 23 1.16 -7.53 -4.67
N LEU A 24 1.64 -7.70 -3.43
CA LEU A 24 1.00 -7.17 -2.24
C LEU A 24 0.89 -5.63 -2.28
N GLY A 25 1.91 -4.93 -2.78
CA GLY A 25 1.95 -3.48 -2.85
C GLY A 25 0.83 -2.92 -3.74
N ALA A 26 0.64 -3.50 -4.92
CA ALA A 26 -0.41 -3.12 -5.84
C ALA A 26 -1.81 -3.41 -5.28
N MET A 27 -1.97 -4.44 -4.44
CA MET A 27 -3.24 -4.67 -3.76
C MET A 27 -3.51 -3.64 -2.65
N LEU A 28 -2.51 -3.28 -1.87
CA LEU A 28 -2.62 -2.25 -0.82
C LEU A 28 -2.93 -0.87 -1.43
N ASP A 29 -2.31 -0.52 -2.56
CA ASP A 29 -2.64 0.69 -3.32
C ASP A 29 -4.09 0.70 -3.81
N GLN A 30 -4.58 -0.43 -4.37
CA GLN A 30 -5.99 -0.56 -4.76
C GLN A 30 -6.94 -0.45 -3.57
N TYR A 31 -6.61 -1.10 -2.45
CA TYR A 31 -7.41 -1.02 -1.22
C TYR A 31 -7.49 0.42 -0.71
N GLN A 32 -6.38 1.14 -0.66
CA GLN A 32 -6.38 2.55 -0.23
C GLN A 32 -7.24 3.41 -1.16
N LYS A 33 -7.09 3.27 -2.48
CA LYS A 33 -7.89 4.03 -3.47
C LYS A 33 -9.39 3.76 -3.36
N LEU A 34 -9.79 2.51 -3.12
CA LEU A 34 -11.19 2.11 -3.07
C LEU A 34 -11.84 2.37 -1.71
N SER A 35 -11.12 2.14 -0.61
CA SER A 35 -11.66 2.30 0.74
C SER A 35 -11.55 3.72 1.29
N GLY A 36 -10.70 4.56 0.68
CA GLY A 36 -10.32 5.87 1.22
C GLY A 36 -9.52 5.81 2.52
N LYS A 37 -9.23 4.60 3.03
CA LYS A 37 -8.43 4.41 4.23
C LYS A 37 -6.96 4.53 3.88
N LYS A 38 -6.33 5.51 4.49
CA LYS A 38 -4.90 5.75 4.33
C LYS A 38 -4.11 4.71 5.12
N LEU A 39 -3.26 3.97 4.43
CA LEU A 39 -2.43 2.93 5.02
C LEU A 39 -1.04 3.45 5.42
N TRP A 40 -0.58 4.54 4.80
CA TRP A 40 0.75 5.11 5.04
C TRP A 40 0.69 6.27 6.04
N ASP A 41 1.65 6.30 6.95
CA ASP A 41 1.87 7.42 7.85
C ASP A 41 2.36 8.65 7.09
N ALA A 42 2.11 9.85 7.65
CA ALA A 42 2.41 11.15 7.02
C ALA A 42 3.86 11.28 6.51
N LYS A 43 4.82 10.56 7.11
CA LYS A 43 6.23 10.58 6.68
C LYS A 43 6.46 9.96 5.29
N HIS A 44 5.72 8.92 4.91
CA HIS A 44 5.81 8.30 3.57
C HIS A 44 5.00 9.08 2.52
N GLU A 45 4.08 9.93 2.96
CA GLU A 45 3.25 10.74 2.09
C GLU A 45 4.00 11.95 1.52
N ASN A 46 4.95 12.52 2.28
CA ASN A 46 5.73 13.68 1.85
C ASN A 46 6.44 13.45 0.49
N LEU A 47 7.01 12.26 0.27
CA LEU A 47 7.63 11.92 -1.02
C LEU A 47 6.60 11.88 -2.17
N SER A 48 5.40 11.37 -1.92
CA SER A 48 4.35 11.34 -2.95
C SER A 48 3.86 12.75 -3.29
N ILE A 49 3.69 13.60 -2.26
CA ILE A 49 3.30 15.01 -2.43
C ILE A 49 4.37 15.76 -3.23
N GLU A 50 5.64 15.52 -2.93
CA GLU A 50 6.76 16.17 -3.61
C GLU A 50 6.87 15.73 -5.09
N ILE A 51 6.66 14.45 -5.38
CA ILE A 51 6.57 13.94 -6.76
C ILE A 51 5.40 14.59 -7.52
N ASP A 52 4.22 14.67 -6.92
CA ASP A 52 3.04 15.26 -7.56
C ASP A 52 3.21 16.76 -7.80
N ARG A 53 3.90 17.45 -6.89
CA ARG A 53 4.26 18.86 -7.07
C ARG A 53 5.22 19.05 -8.24
N ILE A 54 6.30 18.26 -8.32
CA ILE A 54 7.26 18.31 -9.43
C ILE A 54 6.59 18.02 -10.78
N LYS A 55 5.62 17.09 -10.82
CA LYS A 55 4.85 16.78 -12.04
C LYS A 55 3.89 17.89 -12.47
N LYS A 56 3.44 18.76 -11.57
CA LYS A 56 2.58 19.92 -11.89
C LYS A 56 3.38 21.14 -12.33
N GLU A 57 4.65 21.20 -11.94
CA GLU A 57 5.56 22.30 -12.27
C GLU A 57 6.28 22.10 -13.63
N ASN A 58 6.08 20.96 -14.31
CA ASN A 58 6.53 20.69 -15.69
C ASN A 58 5.34 20.50 -16.64
#